data_AF-A0A7Y2B954-F1
#
_entry.id   AF-A0A7Y2B954-F1
#
_cell.length_a   1.000
_cell.length_b   1.000
_cell.length_c   1.000
_cell.angle_alpha   90.00
_cell.angle_beta   90.00
_cell.angle_gamma   90.00
#
_symmetry.space_group_name_H-M   'P 1'
#
loop_
_entity.id
_entity.type
_entity.pdbx_description
1 polymer ?
#
loop_
_entity_poly.entity_id
_entity_poly.type
_entity_poly.pdbx_seq_one_letter_code
_entity_poly.pdbx_strand_id
1 'polypeptide(L)' 'KGNGIGENYDAIILAVSHKEFLDIDVKALKSDKGVIFDVKSLFPAHTVDARL' A
#
# COMPACT_ATOMS: atom_id res chain seq x y z
N LYS A 1 25.37 -8.70 -12.03
CA LYS A 1 24.57 -8.31 -10.84
C LYS A 1 23.22 -7.87 -11.37
N GLY A 2 22.19 -8.72 -11.26
CA GLY A 2 20.84 -8.37 -11.69
C GLY A 2 20.34 -7.16 -10.91
N ASN A 3 19.63 -6.26 -11.58
CA ASN A 3 19.04 -5.08 -10.97
C ASN A 3 18.08 -5.55 -9.86
N GLY A 4 18.47 -5.39 -8.59
CA GLY A 4 17.83 -6.01 -7.42
C GLY A 4 16.52 -5.34 -6.99
N ILE A 5 15.65 -5.02 -7.94
CA ILE A 5 14.33 -4.43 -7.68
C ILE A 5 13.31 -5.55 -7.87
N GLY A 6 12.63 -5.94 -6.79
CA GLY A 6 11.51 -6.89 -6.87
C GLY A 6 10.34 -6.30 -7.66
N GLU A 7 9.44 -7.15 -8.15
CA GLU A 7 8.29 -6.69 -8.96
C GLU A 7 7.22 -5.97 -8.12
N ASN A 8 7.20 -6.20 -6.81
CA ASN A 8 6.24 -5.62 -5.86
C ASN A 8 6.85 -4.54 -4.97
N TYR A 9 6.00 -3.71 -4.36
CA TYR A 9 6.42 -2.61 -3.51
C TYR A 9 6.68 -3.03 -2.06
N ASP A 10 7.82 -2.61 -1.51
CA ASP A 10 8.16 -2.77 -0.09
C ASP A 10 7.46 -1.73 0.81
N ALA A 11 6.98 -0.63 0.24
CA ALA A 11 6.17 0.34 0.95
C ALA A 11 5.15 0.98 0.00
N ILE A 12 3.90 1.05 0.44
CA ILE A 12 2.80 1.74 -0.23
C ILE A 12 2.26 2.79 0.72
N ILE A 13 2.21 4.06 0.27
CA ILE A 13 1.73 5.18 1.07
C ILE A 13 0.52 5.80 0.37
N LEU A 14 -0.65 5.74 1.00
CA LEU A 14 -1.83 6.46 0.51
C LEU A 14 -1.81 7.89 1.05
N ALA A 15 -1.43 8.83 0.19
CA ALA A 15 -1.24 10.23 0.57
C ALA A 15 -2.51 11.11 0.46
N VAL A 16 -3.48 10.72 -0.38
CA VAL A 16 -4.73 11.46 -0.64
C VAL A 16 -5.93 10.51 -0.70
N SER A 17 -7.13 10.96 -0.34
CA SER A 17 -8.32 10.14 -0.18
C SER A 17 -9.29 10.17 -1.38
N HIS A 18 -8.76 9.99 -2.59
CA HIS A 18 -9.60 9.86 -3.79
C HIS A 18 -10.32 8.51 -3.78
N LYS A 19 -11.60 8.48 -4.18
CA LYS A 19 -12.42 7.26 -4.06
C LYS A 19 -11.98 6.15 -5.00
N GLU A 20 -11.33 6.52 -6.11
CA GLU A 20 -10.76 5.62 -7.11
C GLU A 20 -9.73 4.65 -6.50
N PHE A 21 -9.11 5.00 -5.36
CA PHE A 21 -8.19 4.09 -4.66
C PHE A 21 -8.90 2.93 -3.95
N LEU A 22 -10.21 3.02 -3.70
CA LEU A 22 -10.99 1.91 -3.12
C LEU A 22 -11.12 0.72 -4.07
N ASP A 23 -10.95 0.95 -5.38
CA ASP A 23 -11.05 -0.07 -6.41
C ASP A 23 -9.69 -0.77 -6.69
N ILE A 24 -8.61 -0.34 -6.02
CA ILE A 24 -7.27 -0.92 -6.18
C ILE A 24 -7.02 -2.01 -5.14
N ASP A 25 -6.61 -3.19 -5.59
CA ASP A 25 -6.07 -4.22 -4.70
C ASP A 25 -4.62 -3.90 -4.30
N VAL A 26 -4.47 -3.01 -3.32
CA VAL A 26 -3.16 -2.61 -2.79
C VAL A 26 -2.39 -3.76 -2.13
N LYS A 27 -3.07 -4.84 -1.74
CA LYS A 27 -2.41 -6.02 -1.15
C LYS A 27 -1.70 -6.83 -2.21
N ALA A 28 -2.28 -6.95 -3.41
CA ALA A 28 -1.64 -7.61 -4.55
C ALA A 28 -0.37 -6.90 -5.02
N LEU A 29 -0.28 -5.58 -4.79
CA LEU A 29 0.87 -4.76 -5.15
C LEU A 29 2.01 -4.80 -4.11
N LYS A 30 1.73 -5.30 -2.90
CA LYS A 30 2.65 -5.30 -1.76
C LYS A 30 3.58 -6.51 -1.83
N SER A 31 4.85 -6.34 -1.49
CA SER A 31 5.75 -7.47 -1.27
C SER A 31 5.36 -8.20 0.03
N ASP A 32 5.83 -9.45 0.20
CA ASP A 32 5.54 -10.25 1.40
C ASP A 32 5.87 -9.49 2.69
N LYS A 33 7.00 -8.77 2.70
CA LYS A 33 7.49 -7.97 3.84
C LYS A 33 7.14 -6.48 3.75
N GLY A 34 6.44 -6.07 2.71
CA GLY A 34 6.11 -4.68 2.48
C GLY A 34 5.05 -4.16 3.46
N VAL A 35 4.94 -2.83 3.56
CA VAL A 35 4.01 -2.14 4.46
C VAL A 35 3.05 -1.22 3.69
N ILE A 36 1.81 -1.10 4.18
CA ILE A 36 0.79 -0.17 3.69
C ILE A 36 0.51 0.87 4.79
N PHE A 37 0.78 2.14 4.49
CA PHE A 37 0.48 3.26 5.38
C PHE A 37 -0.58 4.17 4.78
N ASP A 38 -1.71 4.31 5.48
CA ASP A 38 -2.83 5.14 5.04
C ASP A 38 -2.88 6.45 5.83
N VAL A 39 -2.30 7.50 5.24
CA VAL A 39 -2.22 8.83 5.84
C VAL A 39 -3.60 9.48 5.97
N LYS A 40 -4.56 9.07 5.13
CA LYS A 40 -5.87 9.70 5.01
C LYS A 40 -7.01 8.86 5.54
N SER A 41 -6.71 7.72 6.16
CA SER A 41 -7.70 6.92 6.84
C SER A 41 -8.84 6.47 5.89
N LEU A 42 -8.55 6.32 4.59
CA LEU A 42 -9.51 5.97 3.54
C LEU A 42 -9.93 4.50 3.61
N PHE A 43 -8.98 3.59 3.83
CA PHE A 43 -9.23 2.16 3.87
C PHE A 43 -9.72 1.69 5.27
N PRO A 44 -10.39 0.54 5.37
CA PRO A 44 -10.70 -0.08 6.66
C PRO A 44 -9.44 -0.31 7.50
N ALA A 45 -9.51 -0.11 8.82
CA ALA A 45 -8.31 -0.18 9.68
C ALA A 45 -7.61 -1.55 9.65
N HIS A 46 -8.35 -2.64 9.39
CA HIS A 46 -7.79 -3.99 9.33
C HIS A 46 -7.14 -4.33 7.97
N THR A 47 -7.15 -3.42 6.99
CA THR A 47 -6.55 -3.65 5.66
C THR A 47 -5.22 -2.95 5.48
N VAL A 48 -4.76 -2.16 6.45
CA VAL A 48 -3.54 -1.35 6.41
C VAL A 48 -2.70 -1.61 7.66
N ASP A 49 -1.39 -1.42 7.58
CA ASP A 49 -0.48 -1.69 8.71
C ASP A 49 -0.48 -0.53 9.72
N ALA A 50 -0.64 0.70 9.24
CA ALA A 50 -0.80 1.88 10.10
C ALA A 50 -1.58 3.00 9.39
N ARG A 51 -2.14 3.93 10.17
CA ARG A 51 -2.95 5.07 9.68
C ARG A 51 -2.91 6.26 10.64
N LEU A 52 -3.27 7.45 10.15
CA LEU A 52 -3.48 8.69 10.93
C LEU A 52 -4.95 9.06 11.09
#